data_AF-A0A1E3XEJ5-F1
#
_entry.id   AF-A0A1E3XEJ5-F1
#
_cell.length_a   1.000
_cell.length_b   1.000
_cell.length_c   1.000
_cell.angle_alpha   90.00
_cell.angle_beta   90.00
_cell.angle_gamma   90.00
#
_symmetry.space_group_name_H-M   'P 1'
#
loop_
_entity.id
_entity.type
_entity.pdbx_description
1 polymer ?
#
loop_
_entity_poly.entity_id
_entity_poly.type
_entity_poly.pdbx_seq_one_letter_code
_entity_poly.pdbx_strand_id
1 'polypeptide(L)'
;MDLSFQDFGATLIIGAYVVIGVELLLYIFFGTNLYFRLEIRNKLTQLSTVGLLIAFCFAIGMLMEGASNVIVDKYKKDKLINTLLPSEKSIRKEVLFKIVNKSPDKIRNNSLPSEKTVKEIKATSLGLELAKLGLLSRYGGINRKAVERYILSKKDLIEFEEDLGKIASVVYYPAKNRVYREPNYYDELKHIQTKINFTRSFSLVSILLVLVTIIFAAVRYPSAKINNFRKLWMVICIVFAFILVHFIGRFVFKWEEMEFDKRAFGYFISLHEVKPEDTKFPKTLGYSGMVQLDNKRFLVVHDTKGDSRENRFGILTFNQNSSLIYSLVLTDWGDTVGDPASDLEAICRIPGSKYEFLACESGYYQGRYGRIFHIEILHENDDWVAVVKGVFSLPRDTDNVEGIACIGTKDDSLVIILGERGGSELNPQGKLRWGLLNLDFPNTIFRIQGEKPFAAPDWPDDAMNRDCADLYIDNQKHLWIAATEDAGDKGPFKSVIYDVGIVNIKEMEHSLLKEKPIAAWRLDGVKVEALGAPVIPESKLSIATDDEHYGGIWRPLFPLYP
;
A
#
# COMPACT_ATOMS: atom_id res chain seq x y z
N MET A 1 -16.74 -2.67 -15.30
CA MET A 1 -16.59 -1.21 -15.07
C MET A 1 -17.98 -0.68 -14.78
N ASP A 2 -18.31 -0.54 -13.50
CA ASP A 2 -19.57 0.12 -13.11
C ASP A 2 -19.35 1.63 -13.17
N LEU A 3 -19.42 2.17 -14.38
CA LEU A 3 -19.49 3.63 -14.58
C LEU A 3 -20.82 4.09 -14.00
N SER A 4 -20.78 4.89 -12.94
CA SER A 4 -22.00 5.49 -12.45
C SER A 4 -22.53 6.46 -13.51
N PHE A 5 -23.85 6.64 -13.58
CA PHE A 5 -24.46 7.59 -14.50
C PHE A 5 -23.91 9.02 -14.31
N GLN A 6 -23.48 9.35 -13.07
CA GLN A 6 -22.83 10.63 -12.76
C GLN A 6 -21.45 10.75 -13.40
N ASP A 7 -20.63 9.70 -13.34
CA ASP A 7 -19.30 9.69 -13.98
C ASP A 7 -19.44 9.83 -15.49
N PHE A 8 -20.38 9.10 -16.10
CA PHE A 8 -20.69 9.24 -17.52
C PHE A 8 -21.06 10.68 -17.91
N GLY A 9 -21.94 11.31 -17.13
CA GLY A 9 -22.35 12.69 -17.35
C GLY A 9 -21.20 13.69 -17.23
N ALA A 10 -20.34 13.53 -16.22
CA ALA A 10 -19.17 14.39 -16.01
C ALA A 10 -18.19 14.31 -17.20
N THR A 11 -17.83 13.10 -17.62
CA THR A 11 -16.95 12.86 -18.77
C THR A 11 -17.55 13.47 -20.05
N LEU A 12 -18.85 13.28 -20.29
CA LEU A 12 -19.54 13.84 -21.46
C LEU A 12 -19.52 15.37 -21.46
N ILE A 13 -19.74 16.02 -20.31
CA ILE A 13 -19.71 17.48 -20.20
C ILE A 13 -18.32 18.04 -20.49
N ILE A 14 -17.26 17.42 -19.95
CA ILE A 14 -15.88 17.83 -20.24
C ILE A 14 -15.60 17.72 -21.74
N GLY A 15 -16.00 16.61 -22.35
CA GLY A 15 -15.89 16.39 -23.78
C GLY A 15 -16.62 17.45 -24.61
N ALA A 16 -17.88 17.71 -24.30
CA ALA A 16 -18.68 18.72 -24.97
C ALA A 16 -18.07 20.12 -24.85
N TYR A 17 -17.55 20.47 -23.67
CA TYR A 17 -16.87 21.74 -23.45
C TYR A 17 -15.64 21.92 -24.34
N VAL A 18 -14.82 20.87 -24.50
CA VAL A 18 -13.66 20.88 -25.42
C VAL A 18 -14.12 21.05 -26.86
N VAL A 19 -15.09 20.24 -27.31
CA VAL A 19 -15.56 20.25 -28.70
C VAL A 19 -16.14 21.62 -29.08
N ILE A 20 -17.01 22.16 -28.24
CA ILE A 20 -17.61 23.49 -28.44
C ILE A 20 -16.53 24.57 -28.39
N GLY A 21 -15.59 24.48 -27.45
CA GLY A 21 -14.48 25.43 -27.33
C GLY A 21 -13.61 25.45 -28.59
N VAL A 22 -13.20 24.28 -29.08
CA VAL A 22 -12.40 24.16 -30.31
C VAL A 22 -13.18 24.65 -31.53
N GLU A 23 -14.45 24.30 -31.66
CA GLU A 23 -15.29 24.77 -32.76
C GLU A 23 -15.43 26.30 -32.77
N LEU A 24 -15.65 26.91 -31.61
CA LEU A 24 -15.69 28.37 -31.46
C LEU A 24 -14.38 29.01 -31.92
N LEU A 25 -13.23 28.44 -31.54
CA LEU A 25 -11.92 28.92 -31.97
C LEU A 25 -11.74 28.77 -33.48
N LEU A 26 -12.12 27.64 -34.07
CA LEU A 26 -12.02 27.43 -35.50
C LEU A 26 -12.89 28.42 -36.29
N TYR A 27 -14.10 28.68 -35.80
CA TYR A 27 -14.98 29.69 -36.39
C TYR A 27 -14.35 31.09 -36.36
N ILE A 28 -13.76 31.50 -35.24
CA ILE A 28 -13.20 32.85 -35.08
C ILE A 28 -11.95 33.08 -35.92
N PHE A 29 -11.03 32.11 -35.93
CA PHE A 29 -9.74 32.28 -36.61
C PHE A 29 -9.79 31.91 -38.10
N PHE A 30 -10.61 30.93 -38.47
CA PHE A 30 -10.64 30.38 -39.84
C PHE A 30 -11.97 30.60 -40.57
N GLY A 31 -13.02 31.09 -39.88
CA GLY A 31 -14.35 31.27 -40.49
C GLY A 31 -15.03 29.96 -40.85
N THR A 32 -14.52 28.83 -40.33
CA THR A 32 -15.05 27.50 -40.61
C THR A 32 -16.01 27.07 -39.50
N ASN A 33 -17.23 26.71 -39.88
CA ASN A 33 -18.16 26.04 -38.98
C ASN A 33 -18.10 24.53 -39.30
N LEU A 34 -17.59 23.74 -38.35
CA LEU A 34 -17.33 22.31 -38.57
C LEU A 34 -18.64 21.53 -38.58
N TYR A 35 -19.56 21.90 -37.69
CA TYR A 35 -20.89 21.30 -37.60
C TYR A 35 -21.69 21.51 -38.90
N PHE A 36 -21.62 22.71 -39.48
CA PHE A 36 -22.31 23.02 -40.74
C PHE A 36 -21.74 22.24 -41.94
N ARG A 37 -20.46 21.86 -41.92
CA ARG A 37 -19.86 21.02 -42.98
C ARG A 37 -20.22 19.54 -42.88
N LEU A 38 -20.52 19.03 -41.68
CA LEU A 38 -21.01 17.67 -41.48
C LEU A 38 -22.47 17.51 -41.93
N GLU A 39 -23.29 18.53 -41.71
CA GLU A 39 -24.71 18.55 -42.09
C GLU A 39 -24.93 18.63 -43.61
N ILE A 40 -24.01 19.27 -44.35
CA ILE A 40 -24.13 19.45 -45.82
C ILE A 40 -23.69 18.21 -46.62
N ARG A 41 -22.88 17.30 -46.06
CA ARG A 41 -22.24 16.24 -46.86
C ARG A 41 -22.89 14.87 -46.76
N ASN A 42 -23.73 14.59 -45.77
CA ASN A 42 -24.22 13.24 -45.50
C ASN A 42 -25.75 13.18 -45.33
N LYS A 43 -26.40 12.27 -46.09
CA LYS A 43 -27.79 11.82 -45.92
C LYS A 43 -28.01 11.01 -44.62
N LEU A 44 -27.28 11.29 -43.54
CA LEU A 44 -27.53 10.64 -42.25
C LEU A 44 -28.76 11.27 -41.61
N THR A 45 -29.61 10.44 -41.00
CA THR A 45 -30.74 10.92 -40.21
C THR A 45 -30.23 11.77 -39.04
N GLN A 46 -30.96 12.81 -38.66
CA GLN A 46 -30.59 13.70 -37.55
C GLN A 46 -30.24 12.93 -36.26
N LEU A 47 -30.92 11.81 -36.00
CA LEU A 47 -30.69 10.97 -34.83
C LEU A 47 -29.29 10.34 -34.81
N SER A 48 -28.82 9.82 -35.94
CA SER A 48 -27.48 9.21 -36.04
C SER A 48 -26.34 10.23 -35.87
N THR A 49 -26.54 11.47 -36.33
CA THR A 49 -25.55 12.55 -36.16
C THR A 49 -25.42 12.95 -34.70
N VAL A 50 -26.54 13.08 -33.98
CA VAL A 50 -26.54 13.39 -32.54
C VAL A 50 -25.87 12.27 -31.74
N GLY A 51 -26.18 11.01 -32.04
CA GLY A 51 -25.54 9.87 -31.39
C GLY A 51 -24.02 9.84 -31.57
N LEU A 52 -23.54 10.08 -32.79
CA LEU A 52 -22.10 10.17 -33.08
C LEU A 52 -21.43 11.34 -32.37
N LEU A 53 -22.08 12.49 -32.28
CA LEU A 53 -21.56 13.65 -31.56
C LEU A 53 -21.43 13.37 -30.06
N ILE A 54 -22.45 12.76 -29.44
CA ILE A 54 -22.40 12.37 -28.02
C ILE A 54 -21.26 11.39 -27.77
N ALA A 55 -21.11 10.37 -28.62
CA ALA A 55 -20.03 9.40 -28.52
C ALA A 55 -18.65 10.06 -28.68
N PHE A 56 -18.52 11.01 -29.62
CA PHE A 56 -17.28 11.76 -29.84
C PHE A 56 -16.93 12.66 -28.65
N CYS A 57 -17.90 13.42 -28.12
CA CYS A 57 -17.73 14.20 -26.90
C CYS A 57 -17.29 13.30 -25.75
N PHE A 58 -17.96 12.18 -25.51
CA PHE A 58 -17.59 11.25 -24.46
C PHE A 58 -16.14 10.74 -24.61
N ALA A 59 -15.73 10.35 -25.83
CA ALA A 59 -14.36 9.91 -26.10
C ALA A 59 -13.31 11.01 -25.82
N ILE A 60 -13.58 12.25 -26.23
CA ILE A 60 -12.72 13.40 -25.92
C ILE A 60 -12.68 13.67 -24.41
N GLY A 61 -13.81 13.53 -23.72
CA GLY A 61 -13.91 13.64 -22.27
C GLY A 61 -12.97 12.67 -21.56
N MET A 62 -13.03 11.38 -21.92
CA MET A 62 -12.15 10.34 -21.35
C MET A 62 -10.67 10.65 -21.56
N LEU A 63 -10.31 11.12 -22.77
CA LEU A 63 -8.93 11.50 -23.07
C LEU A 63 -8.47 12.68 -22.22
N MET A 64 -9.32 13.70 -22.02
CA MET A 64 -8.98 14.87 -21.21
C MET A 64 -8.88 14.53 -19.72
N GLU A 65 -9.77 13.68 -19.20
CA GLU A 65 -9.69 13.19 -17.83
C GLU A 65 -8.39 12.40 -17.61
N GLY A 66 -8.09 11.45 -18.50
CA GLY A 66 -6.85 10.68 -18.46
C GLY A 66 -5.60 11.55 -18.53
N ALA A 67 -5.56 12.50 -19.47
CA ALA A 67 -4.44 13.44 -19.59
C ALA A 67 -4.31 14.31 -18.34
N SER A 68 -5.42 14.78 -17.76
CA SER A 68 -5.40 15.60 -16.56
C SER A 68 -4.82 14.84 -15.35
N ASN A 69 -5.14 13.55 -15.21
CA ASN A 69 -4.59 12.70 -14.16
C ASN A 69 -3.09 12.52 -14.35
N VAL A 70 -2.64 12.20 -15.57
CA VAL A 70 -1.21 12.02 -15.87
C VAL A 70 -0.43 13.32 -15.64
N ILE A 71 -0.94 14.47 -16.08
CA ILE A 71 -0.28 15.77 -15.89
C ILE A 71 -0.12 16.07 -14.41
N VAL A 72 -1.19 15.89 -13.63
CA VAL A 72 -1.15 16.20 -12.21
C VAL A 72 -0.27 15.21 -11.45
N ASP A 73 -0.37 13.91 -11.70
CA ASP A 73 0.37 12.89 -10.97
C ASP A 73 1.86 12.80 -11.34
N LYS A 74 2.19 12.84 -12.64
CA LYS A 74 3.57 12.67 -13.11
C LYS A 74 4.45 13.87 -12.78
N TYR A 75 3.87 15.06 -12.71
CA TYR A 75 4.62 16.31 -12.58
C TYR A 75 4.30 17.06 -11.26
N LYS A 76 3.84 16.36 -10.21
CA LYS A 76 3.57 16.93 -8.86
C LYS A 76 4.72 17.78 -8.29
N LYS A 77 5.98 17.49 -8.67
CA LYS A 77 7.17 18.21 -8.20
C LYS A 77 7.43 19.52 -8.94
N ASP A 78 6.76 19.78 -10.07
CA ASP A 78 6.98 20.99 -10.85
C ASP A 78 6.26 22.19 -10.21
N LYS A 79 7.01 23.27 -9.98
CA LYS A 79 6.48 24.53 -9.45
C LYS A 79 5.41 25.13 -10.37
N LEU A 80 5.51 24.89 -11.68
CA LEU A 80 4.60 25.46 -12.68
C LEU A 80 3.19 24.84 -12.60
N ILE A 81 3.09 23.55 -12.30
CA ILE A 81 1.80 22.87 -12.14
C ILE A 81 1.14 23.27 -10.82
N ASN A 82 1.94 23.43 -9.76
CA ASN A 82 1.45 23.93 -8.48
C ASN A 82 0.88 25.36 -8.55
N THR A 83 1.28 26.14 -9.57
CA THR A 83 0.64 27.43 -9.87
C THR A 83 -0.71 27.31 -10.57
N LEU A 84 -0.93 26.24 -11.35
CA LEU A 84 -2.19 26.00 -12.07
C LEU A 84 -3.25 25.38 -11.15
N LEU A 85 -2.86 24.37 -10.38
CA LEU A 85 -3.72 23.73 -9.38
C LEU A 85 -2.97 23.64 -8.05
N PRO A 86 -3.63 23.91 -6.92
CA PRO A 86 -3.03 23.71 -5.61
C PRO A 86 -2.67 22.23 -5.41
N SER A 87 -1.52 21.96 -4.78
CA SER A 87 -1.13 20.59 -4.49
C SER A 87 -2.01 19.99 -3.39
N GLU A 88 -2.41 18.73 -3.57
CA GLU A 88 -3.15 17.96 -2.56
C GLU A 88 -2.38 17.95 -1.22
N LYS A 89 -1.05 17.83 -1.28
CA LYS A 89 -0.18 17.90 -0.08
C LYS A 89 -0.32 19.23 0.67
N SER A 90 -0.40 20.34 -0.05
CA SER A 90 -0.62 21.65 0.57
C SER A 90 -2.02 21.76 1.18
N ILE A 91 -3.02 21.16 0.55
CA ILE A 91 -4.40 21.16 1.03
C ILE A 91 -4.52 20.31 2.30
N ARG A 92 -3.97 19.10 2.33
CA ARG A 92 -3.88 18.24 3.53
C ARG A 92 -3.21 18.96 4.69
N LYS A 93 -2.08 19.64 4.40
CA LYS A 93 -1.39 20.47 5.39
C LYS A 93 -2.31 21.56 5.92
N GLU A 94 -3.04 22.27 5.06
CA GLU A 94 -3.97 23.35 5.45
C GLU A 94 -5.16 22.84 6.30
N VAL A 95 -5.65 21.64 6.01
CA VAL A 95 -6.76 21.00 6.74
C VAL A 95 -6.35 20.59 8.16
N LEU A 96 -5.13 20.06 8.34
CA LEU A 96 -4.62 19.70 9.67
C LEU A 96 -3.95 20.85 10.41
N PHE A 97 -3.36 21.78 9.67
CA PHE A 97 -2.55 22.88 10.19
C PHE A 97 -2.90 24.19 9.46
N LYS A 98 -3.44 25.15 10.21
CA LYS A 98 -3.77 26.46 9.68
C LYS A 98 -2.57 27.39 9.76
N ILE A 99 -2.20 27.99 8.63
CA ILE A 99 -1.26 29.11 8.59
C ILE A 99 -2.04 30.38 8.95
N VAL A 100 -1.63 31.05 10.01
CA VAL A 100 -2.17 32.33 10.48
C VAL A 100 -1.16 33.43 10.18
N ASN A 101 -1.53 34.36 9.30
CA ASN A 101 -0.75 35.57 9.13
C ASN A 101 -1.05 36.49 10.32
N LYS A 102 -0.07 36.70 11.20
CA LYS A 102 -0.16 37.79 12.17
C LYS A 102 0.17 39.10 11.44
N SER A 103 -0.78 40.03 11.40
CA SER A 103 -0.48 41.43 11.09
C SER A 103 0.54 41.94 12.12
N PRO A 104 1.57 42.72 11.74
CA PRO A 104 2.63 43.18 12.64
C PRO A 104 2.19 44.14 13.78
N ASP A 105 0.89 44.28 14.07
CA ASP A 105 0.35 45.37 14.88
C ASP A 105 0.63 45.35 16.39
N LYS A 106 1.49 44.47 16.91
CA LYS A 106 1.86 44.49 18.36
C LYS A 106 3.30 44.15 18.72
N ILE A 107 4.28 44.31 17.82
CA ILE A 107 5.70 44.33 18.24
C ILE A 107 6.09 45.78 18.55
N ARG A 108 5.49 46.31 19.62
CA ARG A 108 5.90 47.59 20.22
C ARG A 108 7.05 47.25 21.18
N ASN A 109 8.28 47.27 20.67
CA ASN A 109 9.49 47.80 21.33
C ASN A 109 10.78 47.35 20.61
N ASN A 110 11.35 48.31 19.87
CA ASN A 110 12.77 48.54 19.61
C ASN A 110 13.68 47.33 19.30
N SER A 111 13.62 46.87 18.07
CA SER A 111 14.79 46.65 17.19
C SER A 111 14.27 46.16 15.84
N LEU A 112 14.82 46.68 14.74
CA LEU A 112 14.47 46.20 13.39
C LEU A 112 14.72 44.68 13.29
N PRO A 113 13.73 43.95 12.75
CA PRO A 113 14.02 43.28 11.49
C PRO A 113 12.98 43.63 10.42
N SER A 114 13.43 43.47 9.18
CA SER A 114 12.74 43.74 7.92
C SER A 114 11.30 43.22 7.84
N GLU A 115 10.52 43.87 6.96
CA GLU A 115 9.13 43.69 6.48
C GLU A 115 8.60 42.26 6.21
N LYS A 116 9.23 41.19 6.70
CA LYS A 116 8.67 39.83 6.59
C LYS A 116 7.60 39.62 7.65
N THR A 117 6.35 39.56 7.22
CA THR A 117 5.24 38.99 8.00
C THR A 117 5.67 37.65 8.60
N VAL A 118 5.69 37.54 9.93
CA VAL A 118 5.92 36.27 10.61
C VAL A 118 4.66 35.41 10.43
N LYS A 119 4.80 34.30 9.73
CA LYS A 119 3.74 33.30 9.58
C LYS A 119 3.73 32.39 10.79
N GLU A 120 2.62 32.33 11.51
CA GLU A 120 2.41 31.40 12.62
C GLU A 120 1.67 30.17 12.08
N ILE A 121 2.05 28.96 12.50
CA ILE A 121 1.37 27.72 12.09
C ILE A 121 0.77 27.06 13.31
N LYS A 122 -0.54 26.84 13.28
CA LYS A 122 -1.32 26.23 14.37
C LYS A 122 -2.02 24.97 13.91
N ALA A 123 -2.19 24.00 14.80
CA ALA A 123 -3.10 22.88 14.55
C ALA A 123 -4.54 23.36 14.42
N THR A 124 -5.30 22.74 13.51
CA THR A 124 -6.76 22.86 13.48
C THR A 124 -7.39 21.99 14.58
N SER A 125 -8.71 22.02 14.73
CA SER A 125 -9.43 21.11 15.64
C SER A 125 -9.12 19.64 15.33
N LEU A 126 -9.12 19.28 14.03
CA LEU A 126 -8.75 17.95 13.56
C LEU A 126 -7.31 17.60 13.92
N GLY A 127 -6.36 18.51 13.68
CA GLY A 127 -4.95 18.31 14.07
C GLY A 127 -4.79 18.11 15.59
N LEU A 128 -5.57 18.83 16.40
CA LEU A 128 -5.56 18.70 17.85
C LEU A 128 -6.20 17.40 18.33
N GLU A 129 -7.29 16.97 17.71
CA GLU A 129 -7.97 15.69 18.02
C GLU A 129 -7.09 14.49 17.65
N LEU A 130 -6.48 14.51 16.46
CA LEU A 130 -5.50 13.50 16.07
C LEU A 130 -4.31 13.46 17.04
N ALA A 131 -3.84 14.62 17.51
CA ALA A 131 -2.78 14.70 18.50
C ALA A 131 -3.20 14.13 19.87
N LYS A 132 -4.44 14.39 20.31
CA LYS A 132 -4.98 13.86 21.58
C LYS A 132 -5.14 12.35 21.55
N LEU A 133 -5.54 11.79 20.41
CA LEU A 133 -5.69 10.35 20.19
C LEU A 133 -4.35 9.66 19.90
N GLY A 134 -3.22 10.38 19.89
CA GLY A 134 -1.91 9.82 19.54
C GLY A 134 -1.79 9.40 18.07
N LEU A 135 -2.72 9.80 17.20
CA LEU A 135 -2.75 9.36 15.81
C LEU A 135 -1.70 10.06 14.94
N LEU A 136 -1.29 11.28 15.30
CA LEU A 136 -0.16 11.93 14.63
C LEU A 136 1.14 11.19 14.96
N SER A 137 1.36 10.83 16.22
CA SER A 137 2.52 10.03 16.63
C SER A 137 2.46 8.57 16.18
N ARG A 138 1.28 8.03 15.92
CA ARG A 138 1.12 6.68 15.36
C ARG A 138 1.41 6.62 13.86
N TYR A 139 0.88 7.58 13.09
CA TYR A 139 0.90 7.54 11.62
C TYR A 139 1.74 8.65 10.95
N GLY A 140 2.46 9.51 11.68
CA GLY A 140 3.07 10.72 11.11
C GLY A 140 4.52 10.64 10.60
N GLY A 141 5.24 9.51 10.74
CA GLY A 141 6.65 9.37 10.34
C GLY A 141 7.68 10.13 11.22
N ILE A 142 8.89 10.37 10.71
CA ILE A 142 10.00 10.99 11.49
C ILE A 142 9.59 12.41 11.97
N ASN A 143 9.89 12.76 13.23
CA ASN A 143 9.47 13.98 13.96
C ASN A 143 8.02 14.02 14.52
N ARG A 144 7.22 12.96 14.33
CA ARG A 144 5.79 12.89 14.72
C ARG A 144 5.45 13.20 16.19
N LYS A 145 6.22 12.69 17.15
CA LYS A 145 6.00 12.97 18.59
C LYS A 145 6.40 14.38 19.00
N ALA A 146 7.37 14.99 18.31
CA ALA A 146 7.74 16.36 18.58
C ALA A 146 6.59 17.28 18.15
N VAL A 147 6.06 17.07 16.95
CA VAL A 147 4.89 17.79 16.45
C VAL A 147 3.68 17.60 17.35
N GLU A 148 3.37 16.36 17.74
CA GLU A 148 2.25 16.08 18.66
C GLU A 148 2.41 16.79 20.01
N ARG A 149 3.59 16.75 20.64
CA ARG A 149 3.88 17.48 21.88
C ARG A 149 3.76 19.00 21.70
N TYR A 150 4.19 19.55 20.57
CA TYR A 150 4.07 20.98 20.29
C TYR A 150 2.61 21.40 20.11
N ILE A 151 1.81 20.60 19.41
CA ILE A 151 0.36 20.81 19.27
C ILE A 151 -0.33 20.80 20.63
N LEU A 152 -0.05 19.77 21.45
CA LEU A 152 -0.66 19.62 22.78
C LEU A 152 -0.21 20.71 23.76
N SER A 153 1.04 21.17 23.65
CA SER A 153 1.55 22.31 24.43
C SER A 153 1.15 23.68 23.88
N LYS A 154 0.32 23.73 22.82
CA LYS A 154 -0.15 24.95 22.15
C LYS A 154 0.99 25.87 21.68
N LYS A 155 2.15 25.30 21.37
CA LYS A 155 3.30 26.00 20.80
C LYS A 155 3.15 26.14 19.28
N ASP A 156 3.85 27.12 18.71
CA ASP A 156 3.88 27.33 17.27
C ASP A 156 4.68 26.23 16.55
N LEU A 157 4.19 25.81 15.39
CA LEU A 157 4.78 24.70 14.61
C LEU A 157 5.78 25.17 13.54
N ILE A 158 6.34 26.36 13.69
CA ILE A 158 7.23 26.99 12.69
C ILE A 158 8.46 26.11 12.44
N GLU A 159 9.01 25.50 13.50
CA GLU A 159 10.17 24.60 13.43
C GLU A 159 9.93 23.36 12.55
N PHE A 160 8.68 23.02 12.25
CA PHE A 160 8.30 21.82 11.48
C PHE A 160 7.72 22.14 10.11
N GLU A 161 7.75 23.39 9.64
CA GLU A 161 7.01 23.83 8.44
C GLU A 161 7.20 22.93 7.22
N GLU A 162 8.44 22.49 6.98
CA GLU A 162 8.81 21.61 5.86
C GLU A 162 8.28 20.18 6.00
N ASP A 163 8.17 19.70 7.25
CA ASP A 163 7.74 18.33 7.57
C ASP A 163 6.22 18.21 7.75
N LEU A 164 5.50 19.28 8.11
CA LEU A 164 4.05 19.22 8.33
C LEU A 164 3.26 18.70 7.12
N GLY A 165 3.70 19.03 5.90
CA GLY A 165 3.08 18.49 4.69
C GLY A 165 3.34 16.99 4.49
N LYS A 166 4.51 16.50 4.93
CA LYS A 166 4.81 15.06 4.93
C LYS A 166 3.93 14.37 5.96
N ILE A 167 3.94 14.85 7.21
CA ILE A 167 3.12 14.31 8.31
C ILE A 167 1.65 14.23 7.91
N ALA A 168 1.09 15.31 7.35
CA ALA A 168 -0.30 15.31 6.88
C ALA A 168 -0.56 14.25 5.81
N SER A 169 0.39 14.01 4.91
CA SER A 169 0.27 12.97 3.87
C SER A 169 0.39 11.57 4.46
N VAL A 170 1.31 11.33 5.39
CA VAL A 170 1.49 10.01 6.01
C VAL A 170 0.28 9.63 6.86
N VAL A 171 -0.33 10.58 7.59
CA VAL A 171 -1.58 10.34 8.36
C VAL A 171 -2.80 10.21 7.45
N TYR A 172 -2.83 10.93 6.33
CA TYR A 172 -3.95 10.92 5.38
C TYR A 172 -4.22 9.55 4.78
N TYR A 173 -3.20 8.80 4.35
CA TYR A 173 -3.43 7.52 3.69
C TYR A 173 -4.08 6.47 4.62
N PRO A 174 -3.59 6.24 5.85
CA PRO A 174 -4.28 5.44 6.85
C PRO A 174 -5.71 5.93 7.12
N ALA A 175 -5.91 7.25 7.25
CA ALA A 175 -7.23 7.83 7.49
C ALA A 175 -8.21 7.52 6.36
N LYS A 176 -7.86 7.88 5.12
CA LYS A 176 -8.65 7.59 3.91
C LYS A 176 -8.92 6.09 3.77
N ASN A 177 -7.91 5.26 3.97
CA ASN A 177 -8.03 3.80 3.81
C ASN A 177 -8.96 3.19 4.84
N ARG A 178 -8.90 3.64 6.10
CA ARG A 178 -9.80 3.18 7.16
C ARG A 178 -11.24 3.58 6.87
N VAL A 179 -11.46 4.82 6.45
CA VAL A 179 -12.80 5.34 6.16
C VAL A 179 -13.43 4.66 4.95
N TYR A 180 -12.65 4.32 3.92
CA TYR A 180 -13.14 3.56 2.76
C TYR A 180 -13.55 2.11 3.07
N ARG A 181 -13.23 1.57 4.26
CA ARG A 181 -13.74 0.26 4.69
C ARG A 181 -15.16 0.32 5.24
N GLU A 182 -15.66 1.52 5.53
CA GLU A 182 -17.00 1.71 6.07
C GLU A 182 -17.99 2.05 4.93
N PRO A 183 -19.02 1.21 4.68
CA PRO A 183 -19.93 1.40 3.55
C PRO A 183 -20.56 2.79 3.51
N ASN A 184 -20.96 3.32 4.67
CA ASN A 184 -21.62 4.62 4.79
C ASN A 184 -20.71 5.79 4.39
N TYR A 185 -19.40 5.67 4.58
CA TYR A 185 -18.45 6.74 4.26
C TYR A 185 -17.86 6.61 2.86
N TYR A 186 -17.78 5.38 2.34
CA TYR A 186 -17.26 5.10 1.01
C TYR A 186 -18.05 5.86 -0.08
N ASP A 187 -19.38 5.74 -0.10
CA ASP A 187 -20.22 6.32 -1.15
C ASP A 187 -20.14 7.85 -1.16
N GLU A 188 -20.11 8.47 0.02
CA GLU A 188 -20.01 9.91 0.16
C GLU A 188 -18.65 10.43 -0.32
N LEU A 189 -17.55 9.82 0.13
CA LEU A 189 -16.21 10.23 -0.31
C LEU A 189 -15.99 9.95 -1.80
N LYS A 190 -16.53 8.85 -2.34
CA LYS A 190 -16.52 8.56 -3.78
C LYS A 190 -17.22 9.67 -4.56
N HIS A 191 -18.38 10.12 -4.11
CA HIS A 191 -19.11 11.22 -4.74
C HIS A 191 -18.31 12.53 -4.76
N ILE A 192 -17.62 12.87 -3.66
CA ILE A 192 -16.74 14.05 -3.61
C ILE A 192 -15.54 13.87 -4.56
N GLN A 193 -14.95 12.67 -4.61
CA GLN A 193 -13.83 12.37 -5.51
C GLN A 193 -14.21 12.55 -6.98
N THR A 194 -15.43 12.20 -7.39
CA THR A 194 -15.93 12.48 -8.74
C THR A 194 -15.98 13.99 -9.02
N LYS A 195 -16.43 14.82 -8.08
CA LYS A 195 -16.44 16.29 -8.24
C LYS A 195 -15.02 16.87 -8.32
N ILE A 196 -14.09 16.37 -7.52
CA ILE A 196 -12.68 16.75 -7.56
C ILE A 196 -12.10 16.46 -8.95
N ASN A 197 -12.30 15.24 -9.45
CA ASN A 197 -11.80 14.85 -10.77
C ASN A 197 -12.40 15.72 -11.88
N PHE A 198 -13.71 15.94 -11.85
CA PHE A 198 -14.40 16.79 -12.82
C PHE A 198 -13.85 18.23 -12.83
N THR A 199 -13.78 18.87 -11.67
CA THR A 199 -13.32 20.28 -11.55
C THR A 199 -11.85 20.44 -11.92
N ARG A 200 -11.01 19.46 -11.59
CA ARG A 200 -9.61 19.37 -12.02
C ARG A 200 -9.49 19.35 -13.54
N SER A 201 -10.16 18.40 -14.20
CA SER A 201 -10.10 18.25 -15.65
C SER A 201 -10.67 19.49 -16.36
N PHE A 202 -11.79 20.02 -15.88
CA PHE A 202 -12.42 21.22 -16.43
C PHE A 202 -11.51 22.47 -16.34
N SER A 203 -10.80 22.62 -15.21
CA SER A 203 -9.84 23.71 -14.99
C SER A 203 -8.63 23.61 -15.92
N LEU A 204 -8.06 22.41 -16.10
CA LEU A 204 -6.89 22.20 -16.96
C LEU A 204 -7.22 22.32 -18.46
N VAL A 205 -8.37 21.80 -18.88
CA VAL A 205 -8.88 21.97 -20.24
C VAL A 205 -9.04 23.46 -20.59
N SER A 206 -9.52 24.27 -19.65
CA SER A 206 -9.68 25.71 -19.88
C SER A 206 -8.35 26.41 -20.15
N ILE A 207 -7.29 26.05 -19.42
CA ILE A 207 -5.93 26.56 -19.69
C ILE A 207 -5.41 26.07 -21.04
N LEU A 208 -5.65 24.80 -21.39
CA LEU A 208 -5.27 24.27 -22.68
C LEU A 208 -5.95 25.06 -23.83
N LEU A 209 -7.23 25.38 -23.69
CA LEU A 209 -7.97 26.20 -24.67
C LEU A 209 -7.43 27.63 -24.76
N VAL A 210 -6.98 28.23 -23.65
CA VAL A 210 -6.25 29.53 -23.69
C VAL A 210 -4.97 29.40 -24.51
N LEU A 211 -4.16 28.36 -24.28
CA LEU A 211 -2.92 28.14 -25.04
C LEU A 211 -3.19 27.95 -26.53
N VAL A 212 -4.20 27.14 -26.89
CA VAL A 212 -4.63 26.96 -28.28
C VAL A 212 -5.09 28.29 -28.89
N THR A 213 -5.82 29.10 -28.14
CA THR A 213 -6.27 30.43 -28.58
C THR A 213 -5.09 31.36 -28.88
N ILE A 214 -4.07 31.37 -28.01
CA ILE A 214 -2.85 32.18 -28.19
C ILE A 214 -2.08 31.70 -29.43
N ILE A 215 -1.95 30.38 -29.62
CA ILE A 215 -1.28 29.80 -30.79
C ILE A 215 -2.03 30.20 -32.08
N PHE A 216 -3.36 30.05 -32.11
CA PHE A 216 -4.16 30.43 -33.29
C PHE A 216 -4.07 31.92 -33.57
N ALA A 217 -4.06 32.77 -32.54
CA ALA A 217 -3.85 34.20 -32.69
C ALA A 217 -2.47 34.52 -33.27
N ALA A 218 -1.40 33.88 -32.78
CA ALA A 218 -0.05 34.07 -33.29
C ALA A 218 0.09 33.65 -34.76
N VAL A 219 -0.51 32.52 -35.14
CA VAL A 219 -0.50 32.02 -36.53
C VAL A 219 -1.32 32.92 -37.45
N ARG A 220 -2.50 33.37 -37.01
CA ARG A 220 -3.45 34.07 -37.89
C ARG A 220 -3.21 35.57 -38.00
N TYR A 221 -2.65 36.18 -36.97
CA TYR A 221 -2.47 37.63 -36.85
C TYR A 221 -0.99 38.00 -36.58
N PRO A 222 -0.06 37.73 -37.51
CA PRO A 222 1.30 38.25 -37.38
C PRO A 222 1.28 39.78 -37.34
N SER A 223 2.19 40.35 -36.54
CA SER A 223 2.19 41.68 -35.90
C SER A 223 1.95 42.94 -36.76
N ALA A 224 1.69 42.82 -38.07
CA ALA A 224 1.61 43.95 -39.00
C ALA A 224 0.20 44.26 -39.57
N LYS A 225 -0.85 43.47 -39.31
CA LYS A 225 -2.17 43.65 -39.98
C LYS A 225 -3.42 43.32 -39.12
N ILE A 226 -3.52 43.81 -37.88
CA ILE A 226 -4.79 43.71 -37.13
C ILE A 226 -5.66 44.94 -37.44
N ASN A 227 -6.32 44.96 -38.60
CA ASN A 227 -7.28 46.03 -38.95
C ASN A 227 -8.71 45.75 -38.44
N ASN A 228 -8.94 44.61 -37.76
CA ASN A 228 -10.27 44.20 -37.32
C ASN A 228 -10.37 44.13 -35.79
N PHE A 229 -10.53 45.31 -35.17
CA PHE A 229 -10.66 45.49 -33.72
C PHE A 229 -11.73 44.58 -33.10
N ARG A 230 -12.85 44.35 -33.81
CA ARG A 230 -13.94 43.47 -33.34
C ARG A 230 -13.47 42.03 -33.14
N LYS A 231 -12.67 41.48 -34.05
CA LYS A 231 -12.13 40.11 -33.92
C LYS A 231 -11.12 40.00 -32.78
N LEU A 232 -10.26 41.01 -32.63
CA LEU A 232 -9.33 41.07 -31.50
C LEU A 232 -10.09 41.10 -30.17
N TRP A 233 -11.13 41.92 -30.05
CA TRP A 233 -11.97 42.00 -28.87
C TRP A 233 -12.65 40.67 -28.55
N MET A 234 -13.19 39.97 -29.56
CA MET A 234 -13.78 38.63 -29.37
C MET A 234 -12.75 37.62 -28.83
N VAL A 235 -11.52 37.63 -29.35
CA VAL A 235 -10.45 36.75 -28.84
C VAL A 235 -10.14 37.07 -27.39
N ILE A 236 -10.04 38.36 -27.02
CA ILE A 236 -9.82 38.79 -25.64
C ILE A 236 -10.97 38.31 -24.73
N CYS A 237 -12.22 38.47 -25.15
CA CYS A 237 -13.37 38.00 -24.38
C CYS A 237 -13.36 36.48 -24.16
N ILE A 238 -12.96 35.69 -25.16
CA ILE A 238 -12.89 34.22 -25.03
C ILE A 238 -11.74 33.78 -24.15
N VAL A 239 -10.56 34.39 -24.31
CA VAL A 239 -9.43 34.14 -23.40
C VAL A 239 -9.84 34.47 -21.97
N PHE A 240 -10.49 35.62 -21.76
CA PHE A 240 -11.01 36.00 -20.45
C PHE A 240 -12.03 34.99 -19.90
N ALA A 241 -12.96 34.51 -20.74
CA ALA A 241 -13.94 33.50 -20.36
C ALA A 241 -13.27 32.18 -19.93
N PHE A 242 -12.30 31.67 -20.70
CA PHE A 242 -11.57 30.45 -20.32
C PHE A 242 -10.72 30.65 -19.06
N ILE A 243 -10.09 31.80 -18.89
CA ILE A 243 -9.34 32.15 -17.66
C ILE A 243 -10.30 32.18 -16.46
N LEU A 244 -11.47 32.79 -16.61
CA LEU A 244 -12.48 32.84 -15.54
C LEU A 244 -12.94 31.44 -15.16
N VAL A 245 -13.23 30.59 -16.14
CA VAL A 245 -13.60 29.18 -15.90
C VAL A 245 -12.48 28.43 -15.19
N HIS A 246 -11.21 28.64 -15.58
CA HIS A 246 -10.07 28.06 -14.89
C HIS A 246 -10.00 28.50 -13.41
N PHE A 247 -10.16 29.80 -13.12
CA PHE A 247 -10.11 30.29 -11.74
C PHE A 247 -11.25 29.74 -10.88
N ILE A 248 -12.47 29.69 -11.42
CA ILE A 248 -13.62 29.08 -10.75
C ILE A 248 -13.34 27.59 -10.51
N GLY A 249 -12.93 26.85 -11.54
CA GLY A 249 -12.61 25.43 -11.44
C GLY A 249 -11.50 25.14 -10.42
N ARG A 250 -10.46 25.97 -10.39
CA ARG A 250 -9.38 25.88 -9.39
C ARG A 250 -9.88 26.14 -7.97
N PHE A 251 -10.77 27.12 -7.79
CA PHE A 251 -11.36 27.42 -6.49
C PHE A 251 -12.24 26.27 -5.99
N VAL A 252 -13.12 25.75 -6.84
CA VAL A 252 -14.00 24.62 -6.51
C VAL A 252 -13.17 23.35 -6.26
N PHE A 253 -12.14 23.07 -7.08
CA PHE A 253 -11.21 21.97 -6.84
C PHE A 253 -10.58 22.06 -5.44
N LYS A 254 -10.04 23.23 -5.07
CA LYS A 254 -9.47 23.43 -3.72
C LYS A 254 -10.50 23.16 -2.64
N TRP A 255 -11.72 23.67 -2.80
CA TRP A 255 -12.80 23.49 -1.83
C TRP A 255 -13.14 22.01 -1.65
N GLU A 256 -13.45 21.31 -2.75
CA GLU A 256 -13.87 19.91 -2.71
C GLU A 256 -12.77 19.01 -2.14
N GLU A 257 -11.49 19.26 -2.46
CA GLU A 257 -10.36 18.56 -1.87
C GLU A 257 -10.26 18.81 -0.35
N MET A 258 -10.49 20.05 0.10
CA MET A 258 -10.53 20.37 1.54
C MET A 258 -11.67 19.65 2.24
N GLU A 259 -12.85 19.57 1.63
CA GLU A 259 -14.00 18.85 2.20
C GLU A 259 -13.77 17.34 2.24
N PHE A 260 -13.15 16.78 1.20
CA PHE A 260 -12.72 15.39 1.17
C PHE A 260 -11.78 15.09 2.35
N ASP A 261 -10.72 15.87 2.50
CA ASP A 261 -9.71 15.67 3.55
C ASP A 261 -10.31 15.84 4.95
N LYS A 262 -11.16 16.86 5.16
CA LYS A 262 -11.87 17.06 6.44
C LYS A 262 -12.71 15.86 6.82
N ARG A 263 -13.47 15.30 5.87
CA ARG A 263 -14.31 14.11 6.11
C ARG A 263 -13.46 12.87 6.34
N ALA A 264 -12.41 12.67 5.56
CA ALA A 264 -11.48 11.57 5.76
C ALA A 264 -10.85 11.60 7.16
N PHE A 265 -10.35 12.75 7.62
CA PHE A 265 -9.81 12.87 8.98
C PHE A 265 -10.88 12.80 10.06
N GLY A 266 -12.03 13.47 9.88
CA GLY A 266 -13.13 13.47 10.85
C GLY A 266 -13.71 12.08 11.07
N TYR A 267 -13.99 11.34 9.99
CA TYR A 267 -14.46 9.96 10.09
C TYR A 267 -13.39 9.06 10.69
N PHE A 268 -12.13 9.25 10.34
CA PHE A 268 -11.03 8.51 10.95
C PHE A 268 -10.95 8.72 12.47
N ILE A 269 -11.08 9.96 12.95
CA ILE A 269 -11.15 10.30 14.38
C ILE A 269 -12.34 9.58 15.02
N SER A 270 -13.54 9.70 14.43
CA SER A 270 -14.75 9.08 14.96
C SER A 270 -14.65 7.55 15.11
N LEU A 271 -13.94 6.89 14.19
CA LEU A 271 -13.70 5.44 14.24
C LEU A 271 -12.69 5.02 15.32
N HIS A 272 -11.90 5.96 15.86
CA HIS A 272 -10.96 5.72 16.96
C HIS A 272 -11.51 6.17 18.32
N GLU A 273 -12.55 7.00 18.35
CA GLU A 273 -13.27 7.36 19.59
C GLU A 273 -14.22 6.25 20.07
N VAL A 274 -14.59 5.29 19.21
CA VAL A 274 -15.37 4.12 19.60
C VAL A 274 -14.53 3.27 20.57
N LYS A 275 -14.99 3.18 21.83
CA LYS A 275 -14.35 2.36 22.86
C LYS A 275 -14.29 0.89 22.42
N PRO A 276 -13.22 0.15 22.76
CA PRO A 276 -12.95 -1.22 22.29
C PRO A 276 -13.96 -2.29 22.75
N GLU A 277 -15.08 -1.89 23.37
CA GLU A 277 -16.10 -2.81 23.89
C GLU A 277 -17.09 -3.28 22.80
N ASP A 278 -17.15 -2.61 21.64
CA ASP A 278 -18.06 -2.95 20.52
C ASP A 278 -17.39 -3.57 19.28
N THR A 279 -16.08 -3.83 19.31
CA THR A 279 -15.45 -4.58 18.22
C THR A 279 -15.70 -6.07 18.42
N LYS A 280 -16.63 -6.63 17.62
CA LYS A 280 -16.58 -8.05 17.24
C LYS A 280 -15.10 -8.40 17.00
N PHE A 281 -14.59 -9.40 17.73
CA PHE A 281 -13.21 -9.87 17.61
C PHE A 281 -12.81 -9.87 16.13
N PRO A 282 -11.73 -9.17 15.72
CA PRO A 282 -11.25 -9.30 14.35
C PRO A 282 -11.06 -10.79 14.11
N LYS A 283 -11.65 -11.31 13.02
CA LYS A 283 -11.42 -12.68 12.55
C LYS A 283 -9.89 -12.88 12.63
N THR A 284 -9.43 -13.82 13.45
CA THR A 284 -7.99 -14.08 13.57
C THR A 284 -7.51 -14.47 12.18
N LEU A 285 -6.60 -13.70 11.61
CA LEU A 285 -5.98 -14.06 10.33
C LEU A 285 -5.30 -15.42 10.49
N GLY A 286 -5.27 -16.22 9.43
CA GLY A 286 -4.44 -17.42 9.37
C GLY A 286 -2.97 -17.10 9.54
N TYR A 287 -2.18 -18.04 10.07
CA TYR A 287 -0.75 -17.87 10.30
C TYR A 287 0.03 -18.74 9.33
N SER A 288 0.59 -18.13 8.29
CA SER A 288 1.37 -18.81 7.25
C SER A 288 2.84 -19.01 7.63
N GLY A 289 3.25 -18.56 8.80
CA GLY A 289 4.61 -18.76 9.28
C GLY A 289 4.80 -18.13 10.64
N MET A 290 5.70 -18.70 11.45
CA MET A 290 5.86 -18.28 12.83
C MET A 290 7.31 -18.36 13.29
N VAL A 291 7.75 -17.38 14.07
CA VAL A 291 9.07 -17.41 14.69
C VAL A 291 9.01 -16.84 16.10
N GLN A 292 9.70 -17.49 17.03
CA GLN A 292 9.76 -17.01 18.41
C GLN A 292 10.44 -15.64 18.44
N LEU A 293 9.81 -14.65 19.07
CA LEU A 293 10.37 -13.32 19.34
C LEU A 293 11.05 -13.29 20.71
N ASP A 294 10.39 -13.87 21.71
CA ASP A 294 10.91 -14.11 23.05
C ASP A 294 10.13 -15.25 23.74
N ASN A 295 10.39 -15.51 25.02
CA ASN A 295 9.79 -16.63 25.76
C ASN A 295 8.26 -16.56 25.89
N LYS A 296 7.63 -15.44 25.52
CA LYS A 296 6.17 -15.23 25.62
C LYS A 296 5.56 -14.73 24.32
N ARG A 297 6.34 -14.60 23.25
CA ARG A 297 5.86 -13.98 22.02
C ARG A 297 6.34 -14.68 20.77
N PHE A 298 5.46 -14.78 19.80
CA PHE A 298 5.78 -15.13 18.43
C PHE A 298 5.52 -13.96 17.50
N LEU A 299 6.40 -13.78 16.53
CA LEU A 299 6.12 -13.03 15.32
C LEU A 299 5.51 -14.00 14.31
N VAL A 300 4.39 -13.62 13.70
CA VAL A 300 3.69 -14.41 12.68
C VAL A 300 3.59 -13.63 11.38
N VAL A 301 3.57 -14.36 10.26
CA VAL A 301 3.26 -13.80 8.93
C VAL A 301 1.90 -14.27 8.45
N HIS A 302 1.34 -13.54 7.50
CA HIS A 302 0.02 -13.79 6.93
C HIS A 302 0.10 -13.87 5.41
N ASP A 303 -0.46 -14.93 4.83
CA ASP A 303 -0.74 -15.05 3.41
C ASP A 303 -1.81 -14.04 3.04
N THR A 304 -1.36 -12.88 2.57
CA THR A 304 -2.24 -11.87 2.03
C THR A 304 -1.84 -11.57 0.60
N LYS A 305 -2.63 -12.11 -0.34
CA LYS A 305 -2.39 -11.98 -1.78
C LYS A 305 -2.50 -10.53 -2.30
N GLY A 306 -1.56 -10.17 -3.18
CA GLY A 306 -1.64 -9.01 -4.09
C GLY A 306 -1.49 -7.62 -3.44
N ASP A 307 -2.12 -6.60 -4.04
CA ASP A 307 -2.11 -5.20 -3.58
C ASP A 307 -3.00 -4.96 -2.34
N SER A 308 -3.37 -6.04 -1.63
CA SER A 308 -4.15 -6.00 -0.40
C SER A 308 -3.47 -5.17 0.68
N ARG A 309 -4.26 -4.30 1.33
CA ARG A 309 -3.84 -3.37 2.40
C ARG A 309 -3.93 -4.00 3.81
N GLU A 310 -3.99 -5.32 3.90
CA GLU A 310 -3.98 -6.04 5.18
C GLU A 310 -2.55 -6.17 5.72
N ASN A 311 -2.43 -6.37 7.03
CA ASN A 311 -1.10 -6.48 7.64
C ASN A 311 -0.49 -7.83 7.31
N ARG A 312 0.80 -7.82 6.97
CA ARG A 312 1.57 -9.03 6.66
C ARG A 312 2.22 -9.67 7.89
N PHE A 313 2.19 -8.97 9.03
CA PHE A 313 2.83 -9.37 10.26
C PHE A 313 1.90 -9.18 11.47
N GLY A 314 2.04 -10.06 12.46
CA GLY A 314 1.37 -9.96 13.75
C GLY A 314 2.27 -10.45 14.89
N ILE A 315 1.96 -10.08 16.12
CA ILE A 315 2.55 -10.65 17.34
C ILE A 315 1.50 -11.44 18.10
N LEU A 316 1.81 -12.71 18.38
CA LEU A 316 1.09 -13.51 19.36
C LEU A 316 1.77 -13.39 20.71
N THR A 317 1.05 -12.94 21.73
CA THR A 317 1.57 -12.79 23.11
C THR A 317 0.82 -13.70 24.06
N PHE A 318 1.55 -14.50 24.85
CA PHE A 318 0.99 -15.26 25.96
C PHE A 318 0.94 -14.42 27.22
N ASN A 319 -0.24 -14.28 27.81
CA ASN A 319 -0.37 -13.69 29.13
C ASN A 319 -0.08 -14.72 30.24
N GLN A 320 -0.16 -14.29 31.49
CA GLN A 320 0.14 -15.13 32.66
C GLN A 320 -0.81 -16.34 32.82
N ASN A 321 -1.99 -16.29 32.19
CA ASN A 321 -2.98 -17.37 32.20
C ASN A 321 -2.93 -18.22 30.92
N SER A 322 -1.85 -18.11 30.13
CA SER A 322 -1.68 -18.78 28.84
C SER A 322 -2.76 -18.43 27.80
N SER A 323 -3.49 -17.33 27.97
CA SER A 323 -4.37 -16.83 26.91
C SER A 323 -3.56 -16.05 25.89
N LEU A 324 -3.91 -16.24 24.62
CA LEU A 324 -3.25 -15.63 23.47
C LEU A 324 -3.83 -14.23 23.21
N ILE A 325 -2.98 -13.23 23.08
CA ILE A 325 -3.34 -11.89 22.64
C ILE A 325 -2.67 -11.65 21.29
N TYR A 326 -3.45 -11.33 20.28
CA TYR A 326 -2.94 -10.93 18.97
C TYR A 326 -2.76 -9.41 18.93
N SER A 327 -1.59 -8.96 18.46
CA SER A 327 -1.30 -7.55 18.21
C SER A 327 -0.85 -7.36 16.77
N LEU A 328 -1.39 -6.33 16.12
CA LEU A 328 -1.00 -5.96 14.76
C LEU A 328 0.43 -5.41 14.76
N VAL A 329 1.21 -5.77 13.75
CA VAL A 329 2.52 -5.17 13.47
C VAL A 329 2.38 -4.24 12.28
N LEU A 330 2.75 -2.98 12.45
CA LEU A 330 2.80 -2.02 11.34
C LEU A 330 4.08 -2.24 10.54
N THR A 331 4.02 -2.13 9.21
CA THR A 331 5.22 -2.34 8.37
C THR A 331 5.66 -1.03 7.74
N ASP A 332 6.91 -0.65 7.99
CA ASP A 332 7.62 0.38 7.24
C ASP A 332 8.38 -0.30 6.09
N TRP A 333 7.78 -0.23 4.90
CA TRP A 333 8.36 -0.82 3.68
C TRP A 333 9.54 0.01 3.14
N GLY A 334 9.75 1.24 3.61
CA GLY A 334 10.77 2.15 3.09
C GLY A 334 10.49 2.66 1.67
N ASP A 335 11.09 3.81 1.32
CA ASP A 335 10.90 4.44 0.00
C ASP A 335 11.64 3.72 -1.15
N THR A 336 12.56 2.80 -0.83
CA THR A 336 13.49 2.16 -1.78
C THR A 336 13.07 0.77 -2.24
N VAL A 337 12.04 0.18 -1.63
CA VAL A 337 11.69 -1.26 -1.80
C VAL A 337 10.61 -1.49 -2.87
N GLY A 338 10.05 -0.42 -3.43
CA GLY A 338 9.08 -0.48 -4.53
C GLY A 338 7.65 -0.71 -4.04
N ASP A 339 7.33 -1.93 -3.60
CA ASP A 339 5.96 -2.36 -3.24
C ASP A 339 5.93 -3.34 -2.03
N PRO A 340 4.83 -3.36 -1.24
CA PRO A 340 4.61 -4.34 -0.17
C PRO A 340 4.75 -5.81 -0.61
N ALA A 341 4.95 -6.71 0.35
CA ALA A 341 4.95 -8.14 0.07
C ALA A 341 3.57 -8.60 -0.43
N SER A 342 3.56 -9.43 -1.46
CA SER A 342 2.34 -9.91 -2.11
C SER A 342 1.84 -11.23 -1.53
N ASP A 343 2.70 -12.02 -0.89
CA ASP A 343 2.38 -13.40 -0.55
C ASP A 343 3.38 -13.96 0.48
N LEU A 344 3.36 -13.47 1.73
CA LEU A 344 4.33 -13.91 2.76
C LEU A 344 3.93 -15.25 3.38
N GLU A 345 4.70 -16.28 3.09
CA GLU A 345 4.44 -17.66 3.48
C GLU A 345 5.48 -18.22 4.46
N ALA A 346 6.54 -17.48 4.81
CA ALA A 346 7.52 -18.05 5.74
C ALA A 346 8.32 -16.97 6.46
N ILE A 347 8.82 -17.30 7.66
CA ILE A 347 9.68 -16.41 8.43
C ILE A 347 10.71 -17.16 9.30
N CYS A 348 11.96 -16.71 9.28
CA CYS A 348 13.03 -17.22 10.15
C CYS A 348 13.67 -16.09 10.96
N ARG A 349 14.30 -16.44 12.08
CA ARG A 349 15.15 -15.53 12.85
C ARG A 349 16.57 -15.53 12.29
N ILE A 350 17.18 -14.36 12.19
CA ILE A 350 18.61 -14.24 11.88
C ILE A 350 19.41 -14.64 13.13
N PRO A 351 20.23 -15.70 13.08
CA PRO A 351 20.98 -16.17 14.24
C PRO A 351 21.92 -15.09 14.78
N GLY A 352 21.97 -14.94 16.10
CA GLY A 352 22.75 -13.89 16.77
C GLY A 352 22.02 -12.55 16.90
N SER A 353 20.95 -12.31 16.14
CA SER A 353 20.10 -11.12 16.31
C SER A 353 18.87 -11.40 17.19
N LYS A 354 18.52 -10.42 18.02
CA LYS A 354 17.35 -10.51 18.90
C LYS A 354 16.04 -10.16 18.17
N TYR A 355 16.11 -9.24 17.21
CA TYR A 355 14.92 -8.66 16.60
C TYR A 355 14.99 -8.57 15.07
N GLU A 356 15.93 -9.27 14.44
CA GLU A 356 16.01 -9.32 12.98
C GLU A 356 15.65 -10.69 12.42
N PHE A 357 14.93 -10.65 11.30
CA PHE A 357 14.27 -11.80 10.71
C PHE A 357 14.37 -11.72 9.19
N LEU A 358 14.25 -12.88 8.53
CA LEU A 358 13.99 -12.96 7.10
C LEU A 358 12.58 -13.49 6.89
N ALA A 359 11.75 -12.73 6.18
CA ALA A 359 10.41 -13.15 5.76
C ALA A 359 10.42 -13.43 4.25
N CYS A 360 9.78 -14.51 3.81
CA CYS A 360 9.85 -15.01 2.45
C CYS A 360 8.48 -14.98 1.77
N GLU A 361 8.45 -14.60 0.50
CA GLU A 361 7.28 -14.78 -0.34
C GLU A 361 7.21 -16.22 -0.89
N SER A 362 5.98 -16.69 -1.19
CA SER A 362 5.74 -17.99 -1.85
C SER A 362 6.52 -18.16 -3.16
N GLY A 363 6.73 -17.08 -3.89
CA GLY A 363 7.45 -17.11 -5.15
C GLY A 363 6.95 -16.07 -6.13
N TYR A 364 6.96 -16.42 -7.41
CA TYR A 364 6.61 -15.51 -8.50
C TYR A 364 5.10 -15.49 -8.72
N TYR A 365 4.41 -14.46 -8.24
CA TYR A 365 2.97 -14.28 -8.46
C TYR A 365 2.69 -13.24 -9.56
N GLN A 366 1.88 -13.60 -10.56
CA GLN A 366 1.48 -12.73 -11.70
C GLN A 366 2.65 -12.04 -12.42
N GLY A 367 3.80 -12.71 -12.53
CA GLY A 367 4.99 -12.15 -13.16
C GLY A 367 5.75 -11.12 -12.30
N ARG A 368 5.38 -10.94 -11.03
CA ARG A 368 6.18 -10.23 -10.02
C ARG A 368 7.19 -11.20 -9.38
N TYR A 369 8.28 -10.63 -8.85
CA TYR A 369 9.40 -11.39 -8.29
C TYR A 369 9.05 -11.93 -6.90
N GLY A 370 9.35 -13.20 -6.63
CA GLY A 370 9.42 -13.71 -5.26
C GLY A 370 10.61 -13.11 -4.51
N ARG A 371 10.42 -12.70 -3.26
CA ARG A 371 11.41 -11.96 -2.47
C ARG A 371 11.61 -12.52 -1.07
N ILE A 372 12.80 -12.29 -0.54
CA ILE A 372 13.16 -12.42 0.87
C ILE A 372 13.37 -11.02 1.43
N PHE A 373 12.64 -10.68 2.49
CA PHE A 373 12.73 -9.40 3.19
C PHE A 373 13.54 -9.55 4.46
N HIS A 374 14.61 -8.78 4.60
CA HIS A 374 15.29 -8.59 5.87
C HIS A 374 14.55 -7.51 6.66
N ILE A 375 14.00 -7.88 7.80
CA ILE A 375 13.21 -7.00 8.65
C ILE A 375 13.81 -6.91 10.06
N GLU A 376 13.63 -5.75 10.69
CA GLU A 376 13.90 -5.50 12.10
C GLU A 376 12.58 -5.20 12.83
N ILE A 377 12.32 -5.90 13.93
CA ILE A 377 11.14 -5.69 14.76
C ILE A 377 11.47 -4.73 15.90
N LEU A 378 10.76 -3.61 15.91
CA LEU A 378 10.84 -2.60 16.95
C LEU A 378 9.56 -2.61 17.78
N HIS A 379 9.70 -2.38 19.08
CA HIS A 379 8.57 -2.11 19.96
C HIS A 379 8.65 -0.65 20.42
N GLU A 380 7.82 0.19 19.81
CA GLU A 380 7.82 1.63 20.03
C GLU A 380 6.45 2.08 20.54
N ASN A 381 6.38 2.49 21.81
CA ASN A 381 5.16 3.10 22.41
C ASN A 381 3.94 2.19 22.37
N ASP A 382 4.13 0.95 22.81
CA ASP A 382 3.10 -0.09 22.86
C ASP A 382 2.60 -0.58 21.48
N ASP A 383 3.15 -0.06 20.38
CA ASP A 383 2.95 -0.59 19.03
C ASP A 383 4.20 -1.37 18.57
N TRP A 384 3.95 -2.43 17.79
CA TRP A 384 4.99 -3.20 17.11
C TRP A 384 5.16 -2.69 15.68
N VAL A 385 6.42 -2.52 15.26
CA VAL A 385 6.78 -2.05 13.91
C VAL A 385 7.80 -2.99 13.29
N ALA A 386 7.56 -3.44 12.06
CA ALA A 386 8.53 -4.13 11.22
C ALA A 386 9.14 -3.12 10.25
N VAL A 387 10.45 -2.90 10.35
CA VAL A 387 11.21 -2.02 9.45
C VAL A 387 11.95 -2.88 8.43
N VAL A 388 11.69 -2.67 7.14
CA VAL A 388 12.40 -3.39 6.07
C VAL A 388 13.80 -2.79 5.87
N LYS A 389 14.83 -3.60 6.06
CA LYS A 389 16.25 -3.23 5.98
C LYS A 389 16.86 -3.55 4.61
N GLY A 390 16.37 -4.60 3.95
CA GLY A 390 16.86 -5.05 2.65
C GLY A 390 15.93 -6.06 2.01
N VAL A 391 16.04 -6.22 0.70
CA VAL A 391 15.22 -7.15 -0.09
C VAL A 391 16.06 -7.92 -1.09
N PHE A 392 15.91 -9.23 -1.09
CA PHE A 392 16.66 -10.13 -1.97
C PHE A 392 15.69 -10.89 -2.86
N SER A 393 16.02 -11.06 -4.14
CA SER A 393 15.19 -11.85 -5.05
C SER A 393 15.37 -13.34 -4.80
N LEU A 394 14.27 -14.08 -4.83
CA LEU A 394 14.29 -15.53 -4.96
C LEU A 394 14.76 -15.93 -6.38
N PRO A 395 15.52 -17.02 -6.52
CA PRO A 395 15.86 -17.59 -7.82
C PRO A 395 14.61 -17.91 -8.66
N ARG A 396 14.68 -17.72 -9.98
CA ARG A 396 13.50 -17.83 -10.86
C ARG A 396 12.91 -19.23 -10.95
N ASP A 397 13.68 -20.24 -10.58
CA ASP A 397 13.31 -21.65 -10.61
C ASP A 397 12.74 -22.15 -9.28
N THR A 398 12.56 -21.28 -8.28
CA THR A 398 11.84 -21.64 -7.05
C THR A 398 10.33 -21.70 -7.28
N ASP A 399 9.67 -22.67 -6.67
CA ASP A 399 8.22 -22.89 -6.79
C ASP A 399 7.57 -23.03 -5.40
N ASN A 400 6.51 -22.24 -5.14
CA ASN A 400 5.70 -22.24 -3.90
C ASN A 400 6.51 -22.53 -2.62
N VAL A 401 7.40 -21.60 -2.27
CA VAL A 401 8.19 -21.62 -1.03
C VAL A 401 7.25 -21.38 0.16
N GLU A 402 7.01 -22.42 0.96
CA GLU A 402 6.17 -22.33 2.16
C GLU A 402 7.01 -22.41 3.46
N GLY A 403 8.34 -22.58 3.35
CA GLY A 403 9.19 -22.62 4.55
C GLY A 403 10.55 -21.98 4.36
N ILE A 404 11.07 -21.34 5.42
CA ILE A 404 12.40 -20.76 5.47
C ILE A 404 13.07 -21.02 6.82
N ALA A 405 14.31 -21.50 6.79
CA ALA A 405 15.14 -21.66 7.98
C ALA A 405 16.54 -21.07 7.78
N CYS A 406 17.11 -20.55 8.87
CA CYS A 406 18.30 -19.70 8.81
C CYS A 406 19.36 -20.14 9.83
N ILE A 407 20.60 -20.24 9.36
CA ILE A 407 21.74 -20.68 10.18
C ILE A 407 22.91 -19.73 9.96
N GLY A 408 23.46 -19.20 11.05
CA GLY A 408 24.64 -18.35 11.00
C GLY A 408 25.90 -19.16 10.76
N THR A 409 26.78 -18.62 9.93
CA THR A 409 28.14 -19.14 9.72
C THR A 409 29.14 -18.38 10.61
N LYS A 410 30.43 -18.70 10.47
CA LYS A 410 31.51 -18.00 11.20
C LYS A 410 31.95 -16.68 10.56
N ASP A 411 31.61 -16.46 9.30
CA ASP A 411 32.00 -15.29 8.50
C ASP A 411 30.85 -14.27 8.36
N ASP A 412 29.92 -14.26 9.32
CA ASP A 412 28.72 -13.42 9.36
C ASP A 412 27.80 -13.56 8.13
N SER A 413 27.93 -14.67 7.39
CA SER A 413 26.98 -15.06 6.35
C SER A 413 25.88 -15.98 6.91
N LEU A 414 24.82 -16.15 6.13
CA LEU A 414 23.69 -17.00 6.47
C LEU A 414 23.59 -18.15 5.49
N VAL A 415 23.47 -19.37 5.99
CA VAL A 415 22.90 -20.49 5.24
C VAL A 415 21.39 -20.38 5.35
N ILE A 416 20.74 -20.19 4.21
CA ILE A 416 19.28 -20.18 4.08
C ILE A 416 18.85 -21.52 3.53
N ILE A 417 17.84 -22.14 4.14
CA ILE A 417 17.15 -23.32 3.64
C ILE A 417 15.72 -22.92 3.31
N LEU A 418 15.30 -23.15 2.07
CA LEU A 418 13.94 -22.95 1.58
C LEU A 418 13.26 -24.31 1.45
N GLY A 419 12.00 -24.38 1.85
CA GLY A 419 11.12 -25.53 1.63
C GLY A 419 10.07 -25.19 0.58
N GLU A 420 10.16 -25.84 -0.57
CA GLU A 420 9.14 -25.80 -1.62
C GLU A 420 8.05 -26.82 -1.30
N ARG A 421 6.80 -26.40 -1.46
CA ARG A 421 5.59 -27.11 -1.05
C ARG A 421 5.46 -28.55 -1.55
N GLY A 422 5.79 -28.79 -2.82
CA GLY A 422 5.38 -30.01 -3.52
C GLY A 422 3.89 -30.02 -3.88
N GLY A 423 3.39 -31.15 -4.39
CA GLY A 423 1.99 -31.33 -4.77
C GLY A 423 1.55 -30.61 -6.05
N SER A 424 2.49 -30.17 -6.91
CA SER A 424 2.17 -29.62 -8.24
C SER A 424 2.48 -30.62 -9.36
N GLU A 425 1.89 -30.45 -10.54
CA GLU A 425 2.20 -31.32 -11.69
C GLU A 425 3.69 -31.29 -12.07
N LEU A 426 4.35 -30.14 -11.86
CA LEU A 426 5.77 -29.94 -12.16
C LEU A 426 6.68 -30.44 -11.03
N ASN A 427 6.26 -30.25 -9.78
CA ASN A 427 6.97 -30.65 -8.58
C ASN A 427 6.02 -31.47 -7.69
N PRO A 428 5.83 -32.78 -7.97
CA PRO A 428 4.92 -33.62 -7.19
C PRO A 428 5.43 -33.81 -5.76
N GLN A 429 6.76 -33.79 -5.57
CA GLN A 429 7.42 -33.86 -4.28
C GLN A 429 7.90 -32.49 -3.81
N GLY A 430 7.91 -32.28 -2.50
CA GLY A 430 8.57 -31.16 -1.85
C GLY A 430 10.07 -31.13 -2.13
N LYS A 431 10.67 -29.94 -2.05
CA LYS A 431 12.10 -29.75 -2.31
C LYS A 431 12.73 -28.82 -1.29
N LEU A 432 13.81 -29.29 -0.66
CA LEU A 432 14.68 -28.43 0.12
C LEU A 432 15.73 -27.83 -0.80
N ARG A 433 15.88 -26.51 -0.76
CA ARG A 433 16.97 -25.79 -1.43
C ARG A 433 17.77 -25.02 -0.40
N TRP A 434 19.09 -25.03 -0.49
CA TRP A 434 19.93 -24.25 0.43
C TRP A 434 20.99 -23.45 -0.30
N GLY A 435 21.38 -22.34 0.31
CA GLY A 435 22.33 -21.40 -0.27
C GLY A 435 22.89 -20.43 0.74
N LEU A 436 23.81 -19.59 0.28
CA LEU A 436 24.41 -18.53 1.10
C LEU A 436 23.76 -17.17 0.81
N LEU A 437 23.51 -16.42 1.88
CA LEU A 437 23.06 -15.03 1.85
C LEU A 437 23.95 -14.18 2.76
N ASN A 438 24.48 -13.09 2.21
CA ASN A 438 25.06 -11.99 2.99
C ASN A 438 24.04 -10.84 3.04
N LEU A 439 23.94 -10.18 4.19
CA LEU A 439 22.96 -9.11 4.42
C LEU A 439 23.38 -7.74 3.85
N ASP A 440 24.52 -7.66 3.15
CA ASP A 440 24.95 -6.43 2.45
C ASP A 440 24.07 -6.14 1.21
N PHE A 441 22.94 -5.49 1.43
CA PHE A 441 22.02 -4.99 0.40
C PHE A 441 22.44 -3.59 -0.07
N PRO A 442 22.43 -3.29 -1.39
CA PRO A 442 21.93 -4.11 -2.51
C PRO A 442 22.99 -4.99 -3.20
N ASN A 443 24.19 -5.11 -2.63
CA ASN A 443 25.33 -5.73 -3.31
C ASN A 443 25.29 -7.26 -3.35
N THR A 444 24.40 -7.89 -2.58
CA THR A 444 24.32 -9.34 -2.46
C THR A 444 23.11 -9.92 -3.17
N ILE A 445 23.31 -11.09 -3.79
CA ILE A 445 22.26 -11.93 -4.38
C ILE A 445 22.26 -13.26 -3.65
N PHE A 446 21.08 -13.74 -3.26
CA PHE A 446 20.91 -15.10 -2.73
C PHE A 446 21.21 -16.13 -3.83
N ARG A 447 22.10 -17.09 -3.55
CA ARG A 447 22.48 -18.14 -4.51
C ARG A 447 22.29 -19.53 -3.89
N ILE A 448 21.47 -20.35 -4.56
CA ILE A 448 21.31 -21.77 -4.24
C ILE A 448 22.63 -22.49 -4.52
N GLN A 449 23.04 -23.34 -3.58
CA GLN A 449 24.23 -24.18 -3.65
C GLN A 449 23.89 -25.67 -3.76
N GLY A 450 22.70 -26.07 -3.30
CA GLY A 450 22.24 -27.45 -3.42
C GLY A 450 20.74 -27.56 -3.19
N GLU A 451 20.21 -28.71 -3.60
CA GLU A 451 18.81 -29.05 -3.45
C GLU A 451 18.62 -30.54 -3.21
N LYS A 452 17.49 -30.92 -2.60
CA LYS A 452 17.13 -32.32 -2.37
C LYS A 452 15.61 -32.49 -2.31
N PRO A 453 15.02 -33.38 -3.11
CA PRO A 453 13.60 -33.69 -3.01
C PRO A 453 13.31 -34.47 -1.73
N PHE A 454 12.11 -34.33 -1.22
CA PHE A 454 11.61 -35.10 -0.09
C PHE A 454 10.10 -35.30 -0.21
N ALA A 455 9.58 -36.29 0.50
CA ALA A 455 8.15 -36.53 0.63
C ALA A 455 7.82 -36.69 2.10
N ALA A 456 6.66 -36.18 2.49
CA ALA A 456 6.18 -36.32 3.84
C ALA A 456 5.71 -37.77 4.12
N PRO A 457 5.91 -38.29 5.35
CA PRO A 457 5.57 -39.67 5.67
C PRO A 457 4.07 -39.86 5.90
N ASP A 458 3.61 -41.10 5.67
CA ASP A 458 2.29 -41.60 6.10
C ASP A 458 1.07 -40.91 5.48
N TRP A 459 1.15 -40.57 4.19
CA TRP A 459 0.00 -40.05 3.43
C TRP A 459 -0.80 -41.15 2.73
N PRO A 460 -2.14 -41.05 2.71
CA PRO A 460 -3.01 -42.00 2.01
C PRO A 460 -3.20 -41.66 0.52
N ASP A 461 -3.11 -40.39 0.11
CA ASP A 461 -3.33 -39.94 -1.27
C ASP A 461 -2.31 -38.88 -1.67
N ASP A 462 -1.36 -39.22 -2.54
CA ASP A 462 -0.27 -38.33 -2.96
C ASP A 462 -0.74 -37.08 -3.73
N ALA A 463 -1.98 -37.04 -4.24
CA ALA A 463 -2.46 -35.98 -5.12
C ALA A 463 -2.91 -34.70 -4.40
N MET A 464 -3.22 -34.76 -3.10
CA MET A 464 -3.73 -33.62 -2.31
C MET A 464 -2.73 -33.11 -1.26
N ASN A 465 -1.52 -33.66 -1.25
CA ASN A 465 -0.54 -33.40 -0.20
C ASN A 465 0.39 -32.26 -0.55
N ARG A 466 0.59 -31.39 0.44
CA ARG A 466 1.71 -30.47 0.51
C ARG A 466 2.77 -31.10 1.40
N ASP A 467 3.91 -31.43 0.84
CA ASP A 467 5.04 -32.00 1.58
C ASP A 467 5.67 -30.98 2.53
N CYS A 468 5.56 -29.69 2.23
CA CYS A 468 6.06 -28.60 3.06
C CYS A 468 5.01 -27.50 3.20
N ALA A 469 4.74 -27.10 4.44
CA ALA A 469 3.91 -25.95 4.82
C ALA A 469 4.67 -25.00 5.76
N ASP A 470 5.70 -25.47 6.47
CA ASP A 470 6.69 -24.62 7.15
C ASP A 470 7.95 -25.43 7.53
N LEU A 471 9.05 -24.74 7.84
CA LEU A 471 10.32 -25.29 8.32
C LEU A 471 10.70 -24.73 9.69
N TYR A 472 11.18 -25.58 10.59
CA TYR A 472 11.77 -25.15 11.85
C TYR A 472 13.05 -25.91 12.19
N ILE A 473 14.11 -25.20 12.56
CA ILE A 473 15.34 -25.80 13.07
C ILE A 473 15.39 -25.65 14.58
N ASP A 474 15.45 -26.77 15.29
CA ASP A 474 15.56 -26.76 16.74
C ASP A 474 16.99 -26.49 17.24
N ASN A 475 17.14 -26.41 18.57
CA ASN A 475 18.44 -26.17 19.20
C ASN A 475 19.41 -27.36 19.09
N GLN A 476 18.93 -28.56 18.77
CA GLN A 476 19.74 -29.73 18.45
C GLN A 476 20.06 -29.85 16.95
N LYS A 477 19.67 -28.87 16.13
CA LYS A 477 19.86 -28.82 14.68
C LYS A 477 19.01 -29.83 13.90
N HIS A 478 17.96 -30.39 14.50
CA HIS A 478 16.99 -31.13 13.72
C HIS A 478 16.13 -30.16 12.92
N LEU A 479 15.94 -30.48 11.65
CA LEU A 479 15.04 -29.76 10.75
C LEU A 479 13.68 -30.46 10.78
N TRP A 480 12.69 -29.74 11.28
CA TRP A 480 11.29 -30.15 11.36
C TRP A 480 10.52 -29.55 10.19
N ILE A 481 9.61 -30.34 9.63
CA ILE A 481 8.72 -29.93 8.54
C ILE A 481 7.27 -30.18 8.98
N ALA A 482 6.41 -29.22 8.69
CA ALA A 482 4.96 -29.42 8.67
C ALA A 482 4.55 -29.75 7.24
N ALA A 483 3.75 -30.78 7.07
CA ALA A 483 3.12 -31.16 5.81
C ALA A 483 1.61 -31.15 6.01
N THR A 484 0.86 -30.76 4.99
CA THR A 484 -0.59 -30.58 5.09
C THR A 484 -1.31 -31.11 3.86
N GLU A 485 -2.39 -31.85 4.10
CA GLU A 485 -3.38 -32.21 3.08
C GLU A 485 -4.37 -31.06 2.92
N ASP A 486 -4.46 -30.52 1.72
CA ASP A 486 -5.33 -29.39 1.41
C ASP A 486 -6.39 -29.79 0.37
N ALA A 487 -7.51 -30.32 0.86
CA ALA A 487 -8.69 -30.65 0.06
C ALA A 487 -9.50 -29.42 -0.38
N GLY A 488 -8.94 -28.21 -0.26
CA GLY A 488 -9.53 -26.91 -0.57
C GLY A 488 -9.87 -26.10 0.68
N ASP A 489 -10.35 -24.85 0.49
CA ASP A 489 -10.51 -23.82 1.53
C ASP A 489 -11.41 -24.18 2.74
N LYS A 490 -12.11 -25.32 2.68
CA LYS A 490 -13.04 -25.79 3.73
C LYS A 490 -12.58 -27.07 4.41
N GLY A 491 -11.44 -27.61 4.02
CA GLY A 491 -10.98 -28.92 4.43
C GLY A 491 -11.83 -30.07 3.86
N PRO A 492 -11.74 -31.27 4.45
CA PRO A 492 -11.03 -31.57 5.69
C PRO A 492 -9.52 -31.33 5.57
N PHE A 493 -8.93 -30.81 6.64
CA PHE A 493 -7.48 -30.62 6.74
C PHE A 493 -6.85 -31.74 7.55
N LYS A 494 -5.63 -32.11 7.20
CA LYS A 494 -4.82 -33.03 7.98
C LYS A 494 -3.37 -32.59 7.90
N SER A 495 -2.67 -32.58 9.02
CA SER A 495 -1.25 -32.25 9.04
C SER A 495 -0.40 -33.32 9.68
N VAL A 496 0.81 -33.45 9.17
CA VAL A 496 1.86 -34.33 9.70
C VAL A 496 3.07 -33.49 10.00
N ILE A 497 3.66 -33.70 11.17
CA ILE A 497 4.92 -33.04 11.56
C ILE A 497 5.96 -34.11 11.78
N TYR A 498 7.12 -33.93 11.16
CA TYR A 498 8.19 -34.93 11.16
C TYR A 498 9.57 -34.28 11.15
N ASP A 499 10.51 -34.99 11.73
CA ASP A 499 11.93 -34.63 11.73
C ASP A 499 12.57 -35.20 10.47
N VAL A 500 12.95 -34.31 9.56
CA VAL A 500 13.51 -34.67 8.26
C VAL A 500 14.98 -35.08 8.36
N GLY A 501 15.73 -34.59 9.36
CA GLY A 501 17.16 -34.83 9.49
C GLY A 501 17.90 -33.75 10.27
N ILE A 502 19.22 -33.88 10.33
CA ILE A 502 20.08 -33.00 11.11
C ILE A 502 20.84 -32.08 10.17
N VAL A 503 20.80 -30.79 10.45
CA VAL A 503 21.51 -29.81 9.66
C VAL A 503 22.99 -29.73 10.07
N ASN A 504 23.86 -30.20 9.17
CA ASN A 504 25.31 -29.97 9.25
C ASN A 504 25.78 -29.15 8.04
N ILE A 505 26.14 -27.89 8.28
CA ILE A 505 26.56 -26.92 7.23
C ILE A 505 27.69 -27.48 6.34
N LYS A 506 28.60 -28.29 6.89
CA LYS A 506 29.74 -28.83 6.12
C LYS A 506 29.37 -30.01 5.23
N GLU A 507 28.28 -30.69 5.52
CA GLU A 507 27.87 -31.95 4.89
C GLU A 507 26.38 -31.93 4.53
N MET A 508 25.85 -30.75 4.19
CA MET A 508 24.42 -30.54 3.92
C MET A 508 23.85 -31.58 2.96
N GLU A 509 24.56 -31.83 1.86
CA GLU A 509 24.14 -32.76 0.82
C GLU A 509 23.93 -34.21 1.33
N HIS A 510 24.75 -34.62 2.30
CA HIS A 510 24.75 -35.97 2.84
C HIS A 510 23.91 -36.12 4.13
N SER A 511 23.83 -35.09 4.97
CA SER A 511 23.27 -35.17 6.33
C SER A 511 21.84 -34.63 6.48
N LEU A 512 21.36 -33.82 5.52
CA LEU A 512 20.11 -33.07 5.68
C LEU A 512 18.85 -33.94 5.76
N LEU A 513 18.83 -35.07 5.05
CA LEU A 513 17.67 -35.96 5.01
C LEU A 513 18.00 -37.32 5.62
N LYS A 514 17.14 -37.78 6.53
CA LYS A 514 17.07 -39.17 6.97
C LYS A 514 16.62 -40.05 5.81
N GLU A 515 17.10 -41.28 5.78
CA GLU A 515 16.67 -42.27 4.77
C GLU A 515 15.16 -42.54 4.81
N LYS A 516 14.56 -42.47 6.00
CA LYS A 516 13.13 -42.68 6.19
C LYS A 516 12.59 -41.80 7.34
N PRO A 517 12.05 -40.60 7.05
CA PRO A 517 11.40 -39.80 8.08
C PRO A 517 10.15 -40.54 8.62
N ILE A 518 9.85 -40.31 9.89
CA ILE A 518 8.67 -40.88 10.56
C ILE A 518 7.87 -39.70 11.13
N ALA A 519 6.55 -39.74 10.96
CA ALA A 519 5.64 -38.77 11.56
C ALA A 519 5.78 -38.77 13.09
N ALA A 520 6.17 -37.62 13.64
CA ALA A 520 6.22 -37.39 15.08
C ALA A 520 4.85 -36.96 15.63
N TRP A 521 4.07 -36.21 14.85
CA TRP A 521 2.68 -35.87 15.16
C TRP A 521 1.80 -36.01 13.93
N ARG A 522 0.54 -36.43 14.16
CA ARG A 522 -0.53 -36.45 13.16
C ARG A 522 -1.71 -35.70 13.75
N LEU A 523 -2.24 -34.74 12.99
CA LEU A 523 -3.23 -33.78 13.44
C LEU A 523 -4.38 -33.80 12.44
N ASP A 524 -5.49 -34.43 12.82
CA ASP A 524 -6.70 -34.45 12.01
C ASP A 524 -7.55 -33.19 12.26
N GLY A 525 -8.08 -32.61 11.19
CA GLY A 525 -8.97 -31.44 11.22
C GLY A 525 -8.26 -30.11 11.43
N VAL A 526 -6.95 -30.03 11.18
CA VAL A 526 -6.14 -28.82 11.38
C VAL A 526 -5.16 -28.67 10.20
N LYS A 527 -5.07 -27.47 9.63
CA LYS A 527 -4.09 -27.07 8.62
C LYS A 527 -2.93 -26.33 9.28
N VAL A 528 -1.87 -27.05 9.62
CA VAL A 528 -0.64 -26.49 10.18
C VAL A 528 0.18 -25.84 9.07
N GLU A 529 0.41 -24.54 9.23
CA GLU A 529 1.13 -23.67 8.27
C GLU A 529 2.28 -22.92 8.98
N ALA A 530 2.54 -23.26 10.24
CA ALA A 530 3.54 -22.57 11.03
C ALA A 530 4.08 -23.47 12.14
N LEU A 531 5.39 -23.57 12.24
CA LEU A 531 6.15 -24.24 13.28
C LEU A 531 6.93 -23.23 14.11
N GLY A 532 7.24 -23.56 15.35
CA GLY A 532 8.08 -22.71 16.17
C GLY A 532 8.62 -23.38 17.42
N ALA A 533 9.49 -22.66 18.11
CA ALA A 533 10.09 -23.12 19.35
C ALA A 533 9.04 -23.40 20.44
N PRO A 534 9.29 -24.34 21.36
CA PRO A 534 8.41 -24.56 22.50
C PRO A 534 8.44 -23.36 23.46
N VAL A 535 7.26 -22.88 23.87
CA VAL A 535 7.10 -21.82 24.88
C VAL A 535 6.41 -22.29 26.15
N ILE A 536 5.83 -23.49 26.13
CA ILE A 536 5.22 -24.13 27.30
C ILE A 536 6.18 -25.19 27.84
N PRO A 537 6.38 -25.29 29.16
CA PRO A 537 7.14 -26.38 29.76
C PRO A 537 6.69 -27.75 29.21
N GLU A 538 7.64 -28.65 28.99
CA GLU A 538 7.42 -30.03 28.47
C GLU A 538 6.97 -30.13 27.00
N SER A 539 6.53 -29.04 26.37
CA SER A 539 6.30 -29.03 24.92
C SER A 539 7.60 -29.17 24.13
N LYS A 540 7.52 -29.79 22.95
CA LYS A 540 8.64 -29.97 22.02
C LYS A 540 8.65 -28.92 20.92
N LEU A 541 7.46 -28.55 20.44
CA LEU A 541 7.26 -27.57 19.39
C LEU A 541 6.01 -26.74 19.67
N SER A 542 5.90 -25.61 19.00
CA SER A 542 4.68 -24.84 18.85
C SER A 542 4.19 -24.93 17.42
N ILE A 543 2.88 -24.93 17.22
CA ILE A 543 2.25 -24.85 15.90
C ILE A 543 1.28 -23.70 15.81
N ALA A 544 1.10 -23.17 14.61
CA ALA A 544 0.01 -22.28 14.28
C ALA A 544 -0.65 -22.68 12.94
N THR A 545 -1.89 -22.24 12.72
CA THR A 545 -2.73 -22.74 11.63
C THR A 545 -3.22 -21.64 10.71
N ASP A 546 -3.54 -22.03 9.48
CA ASP A 546 -4.38 -21.24 8.58
C ASP A 546 -5.57 -22.08 8.11
N ASP A 547 -6.60 -22.14 8.96
CA ASP A 547 -7.83 -22.87 8.63
C ASP A 547 -8.80 -22.00 7.79
N GLU A 548 -8.29 -21.06 6.99
CA GLU A 548 -8.96 -20.28 5.94
C GLU A 548 -10.20 -19.48 6.43
N HIS A 549 -11.32 -20.18 6.55
CA HIS A 549 -12.57 -19.64 7.05
C HIS A 549 -12.63 -19.53 8.58
N TYR A 550 -11.90 -20.38 9.30
CA TYR A 550 -11.96 -20.45 10.77
C TYR A 550 -10.88 -19.61 11.47
N GLY A 551 -9.93 -19.07 10.69
CA GLY A 551 -8.84 -18.25 11.19
C GLY A 551 -7.73 -19.09 11.84
N GLY A 552 -6.66 -18.42 12.24
CA GLY A 552 -5.51 -19.12 12.82
C GLY A 552 -5.67 -19.41 14.31
N ILE A 553 -5.25 -20.60 14.72
CA ILE A 553 -5.05 -20.97 16.13
C ILE A 553 -3.57 -21.26 16.40
N TRP A 554 -3.18 -21.21 17.68
CA TRP A 554 -1.87 -21.67 18.14
C TRP A 554 -2.03 -22.84 19.11
N ARG A 555 -1.15 -23.84 19.05
CA ARG A 555 -1.12 -24.97 19.99
C ARG A 555 0.32 -25.39 20.34
N PRO A 556 0.58 -25.78 21.60
CA PRO A 556 1.81 -26.48 21.95
C PRO A 556 1.70 -27.97 21.57
N LEU A 557 2.81 -28.56 21.12
CA LEU A 557 2.92 -29.99 20.88
C LEU A 557 3.76 -30.65 21.98
N PHE A 558 3.15 -31.60 22.67
CA PHE A 558 3.82 -32.40 23.68
C PHE A 558 4.33 -33.71 23.05
N PRO A 559 5.37 -34.34 23.64
CA PRO A 559 5.77 -35.68 23.24
C PRO A 559 4.54 -36.59 23.28
N LEU A 560 4.36 -37.41 22.24
CA LEU A 560 3.46 -38.55 22.37
C LEU A 560 4.02 -39.42 23.49
N TYR A 561 3.22 -39.66 24.53
CA TYR A 561 3.63 -40.60 25.59
C TYR A 561 3.98 -41.94 24.92
N PRO A 562 5.13 -42.55 25.25
CA PRO A 562 5.55 -43.81 24.66
C PRO A 562 4.57 -44.95 24.92
#